data_AF-A0A7J7C3E3-F1
#
_entry.id   AF-A0A7J7C3E3-F1
#
_cell.length_a   1.000
_cell.length_b   1.000
_cell.length_c   1.000
_cell.angle_alpha   90.00
_cell.angle_beta   90.00
_cell.angle_gamma   90.00
#
_symmetry.space_group_name_H-M   'P 1'
#
loop_
_entity.id
_entity.type
_entity.pdbx_description
1 polymer ?
#
loop_
_entity_poly.entity_id
_entity_poly.type
_entity_poly.pdbx_seq_one_letter_code
_entity_poly.pdbx_strand_id
1 'polypeptide(L)' 'MDEEKGVITFESLKMKSGWLGLKDMGDEEVMCMIREGDLDGDGGLDEMEFCALMFRLSPALMRDSHELLAEAIDISFEEM' A
#
# COMPACT_ATOMS: atom_id res chain seq x y z
N MET A 1 7.94 5.20 8.45
CA MET A 1 8.27 4.99 9.86
C MET A 1 8.71 6.31 10.43
N ASP A 2 7.99 6.73 11.44
CA ASP A 2 8.34 7.79 12.38
C ASP A 2 9.49 7.25 13.26
N GLU A 3 10.66 7.88 13.22
CA GLU A 3 11.86 7.38 13.92
C GLU A 3 11.76 7.51 15.44
N GLU A 4 10.92 8.42 15.95
CA GLU A 4 10.71 8.59 17.39
C GLU A 4 9.72 7.55 17.93
N LYS A 5 8.67 7.24 17.16
CA LYS A 5 7.63 6.31 17.60
C LYS A 5 7.89 4.86 17.22
N GLY A 6 8.74 4.61 16.23
CA GLY A 6 9.00 3.27 15.72
C GLY A 6 7.79 2.63 15.02
N VAL A 7 6.87 3.45 14.51
CA VAL A 7 5.67 3.00 13.77
C VAL A 7 5.49 3.80 12.49
N ILE A 8 4.73 3.28 11.52
CA ILE A 8 4.31 4.01 10.33
C ILE A 8 3.06 4.79 10.69
N THR A 9 3.21 6.10 10.92
CA THR A 9 2.08 7.02 11.12
C THR A 9 1.52 7.51 9.81
N PHE A 10 0.28 8.04 9.84
CA PHE A 10 -0.35 8.74 8.72
C PHE A 10 0.59 9.77 8.05
N GLU A 11 1.25 10.62 8.84
CA GLU A 11 2.15 11.64 8.30
C GLU A 11 3.37 11.02 7.62
N SER A 12 3.97 9.99 8.23
CA SER A 12 5.12 9.31 7.65
C SER A 12 4.77 8.55 6.37
N LEU A 13 3.55 7.99 6.29
CA LEU A 13 3.04 7.28 5.13
C LEU A 13 2.69 8.26 4.00
N LYS A 14 1.98 9.35 4.29
CA LYS A 14 1.64 10.42 3.33
C LYS A 14 2.86 11.10 2.73
N MET A 15 3.88 11.34 3.55
CA MET A 15 5.13 11.89 3.04
C MET A 15 5.80 10.89 2.08
N LYS A 16 5.93 9.62 2.49
CA LYS A 16 6.65 8.58 1.73
C LYS A 16 5.88 8.08 0.50
N SER A 17 4.54 8.10 0.50
CA SER A 17 3.73 7.76 -0.67
C SER A 17 4.08 8.65 -1.87
N GLY A 18 4.33 9.93 -1.64
CA GLY A 18 4.81 10.86 -2.66
C GLY A 18 6.18 10.48 -3.26
N TRP A 19 7.06 9.83 -2.50
CA TRP A 19 8.35 9.33 -3.00
C TRP A 19 8.20 8.03 -3.79
N LEU A 20 7.16 7.23 -3.49
CA LEU A 20 6.84 6.00 -4.20
C LEU A 20 6.06 6.24 -5.51
N GLY A 21 5.87 7.50 -5.91
CA GLY A 21 5.09 7.86 -7.09
C GLY A 21 3.58 7.81 -6.88
N LEU A 22 3.11 7.51 -5.67
CA LEU A 22 1.70 7.52 -5.27
C LEU A 22 1.27 8.93 -4.85
N LYS A 23 1.57 9.93 -5.69
CA LYS A 23 1.34 11.35 -5.37
C LYS A 23 -0.12 11.73 -5.24
N ASP A 24 -1.01 10.97 -5.86
CA ASP A 24 -2.45 11.23 -5.87
C ASP A 24 -3.20 10.50 -4.75
N MET A 25 -2.48 9.84 -3.83
CA MET A 25 -3.10 9.21 -2.67
C MET A 25 -3.69 10.27 -1.75
N GLY A 26 -5.01 10.28 -1.64
CA GLY A 26 -5.76 11.20 -0.78
C GLY A 26 -5.60 10.87 0.71
N ASP A 27 -5.92 11.84 1.55
CA ASP A 27 -5.87 11.67 3.01
C ASP A 27 -6.78 10.54 3.49
N GLU A 28 -7.91 10.33 2.83
CA GLU A 28 -8.83 9.22 3.11
C GLU A 28 -8.21 7.86 2.77
N GLU A 29 -7.46 7.75 1.67
CA GLU A 29 -6.80 6.51 1.25
C GLU A 29 -5.65 6.14 2.19
N VAL A 30 -4.82 7.13 2.57
CA VAL A 30 -3.75 6.93 3.55
C VAL A 30 -4.36 6.50 4.90
N MET A 31 -5.45 7.14 5.34
CA MET A 31 -6.13 6.74 6.58
C MET A 31 -6.75 5.35 6.48
N CYS A 32 -7.29 4.97 5.32
CA CYS A 32 -7.82 3.64 5.08
C CYS A 32 -6.71 2.58 5.22
N MET A 33 -5.53 2.84 4.63
CA MET A 33 -4.38 1.93 4.74
C MET A 33 -3.90 1.73 6.18
N ILE A 34 -3.85 2.80 6.97
CA ILE A 34 -3.50 2.71 8.39
C ILE A 34 -4.56 1.88 9.12
N ARG A 35 -5.85 2.20 8.97
CA ARG A 35 -6.94 1.47 9.64
C ARG A 35 -7.05 0.00 9.28
N GLU A 36 -6.67 -0.37 8.06
CA GLU A 36 -6.74 -1.76 7.60
C GLU A 36 -5.65 -2.65 8.22
N GLY A 37 -4.50 -2.04 8.56
CA GLY A 37 -3.35 -2.73 9.15
C GLY A 37 -3.21 -2.55 10.66
N ASP A 38 -3.79 -1.50 11.24
CA ASP A 38 -3.75 -1.18 12.67
C ASP A 38 -4.66 -2.16 13.43
N LEU A 39 -4.04 -3.13 14.10
CA LEU A 39 -4.74 -4.22 14.79
C LEU A 39 -4.97 -3.91 16.27
N ASP A 40 -4.14 -3.05 16.85
CA ASP A 40 -4.21 -2.66 18.25
C ASP A 40 -4.94 -1.33 18.50
N GLY A 41 -5.15 -0.53 17.45
CA GLY A 41 -5.87 0.74 17.45
C GLY A 41 -5.03 1.94 17.90
N ASP A 42 -3.70 1.87 17.84
CA ASP A 42 -2.81 2.96 18.26
C ASP A 42 -2.71 4.12 17.24
N GLY A 43 -3.28 3.93 16.05
CA GLY A 43 -3.28 4.91 14.96
C GLY A 43 -2.00 4.93 14.12
N GLY A 44 -1.15 3.92 14.26
CA GLY A 44 0.04 3.65 13.48
C GLY A 44 0.04 2.24 12.91
N LEU A 45 1.15 1.87 12.26
CA LEU A 45 1.44 0.47 11.92
C LEU A 45 2.83 0.14 12.44
N ASP A 46 2.92 -0.79 13.37
CA ASP A 46 4.20 -1.35 13.77
C ASP A 46 4.76 -2.32 12.70
N GLU A 47 5.94 -2.87 12.95
CA GLU A 47 6.59 -3.80 12.02
C GLU A 47 5.78 -5.08 11.78
N MET A 48 5.16 -5.64 12.83
CA MET A 48 4.36 -6.85 12.75
C MET A 48 3.05 -6.62 12.02
N GLU A 49 2.38 -5.52 12.31
CA GLU A 49 1.14 -5.07 11.65
C GLU A 49 1.38 -4.78 10.17
N PHE A 50 2.46 -4.09 9.85
CA PHE A 50 2.85 -3.84 8.46
C PHE A 50 3.17 -5.14 7.71
N CYS A 51 3.91 -6.06 8.34
CA CYS A 51 4.18 -7.38 7.77
C CYS A 51 2.89 -8.18 7.54
N ALA A 52 1.97 -8.17 8.51
CA ALA A 52 0.69 -8.85 8.40
C ALA A 52 -0.18 -8.25 7.28
N LEU A 53 -0.23 -6.92 7.18
CA LEU A 53 -0.92 -6.20 6.11
C LEU A 53 -0.33 -6.58 4.73
N MET A 54 0.99 -6.57 4.59
CA MET A 54 1.67 -6.96 3.35
C MET A 54 1.43 -8.43 2.99
N PHE A 55 1.41 -9.33 3.97
CA PHE A 55 1.11 -10.74 3.73
C PHE A 55 -0.34 -10.95 3.30
N ARG A 56 -1.30 -10.20 3.88
CA ARG A 56 -2.71 -10.24 3.49
C ARG A 56 -2.92 -9.69 2.08
N LEU A 57 -2.19 -8.64 1.72
CA LEU A 57 -2.24 -8.04 0.39
C LEU A 57 -1.50 -8.88 -0.64
N SER A 58 -0.41 -9.59 -0.28
CA SER A 58 0.43 -10.32 -1.23
C SER A 58 -0.30 -11.29 -2.16
N PRO A 59 -1.24 -12.16 -1.70
CA PRO A 59 -2.00 -13.03 -2.59
C PRO A 59 -2.96 -12.28 -3.52
N ALA A 60 -3.57 -11.19 -3.05
CA ALA A 60 -4.46 -10.36 -3.86
C ALA A 60 -3.65 -9.56 -4.89
N LEU A 61 -2.60 -8.86 -4.44
CA LEU A 61 -1.68 -8.10 -5.29
C LEU A 61 -0.99 -8.98 -6.34
N MET A 62 -0.63 -10.24 -6.00
CA MET A 62 -0.05 -11.19 -6.96
C MET A 62 -1.04 -11.67 -8.02
N ARG A 63 -2.32 -11.83 -7.67
CA ARG A 63 -3.36 -12.14 -8.66
C ARG A 63 -3.62 -10.94 -9.57
N ASP A 64 -3.85 -9.78 -8.98
CA ASP A 64 -4.18 -8.57 -9.70
C ASP A 64 -3.01 -8.13 -10.60
N SER A 65 -1.76 -8.26 -10.13
CA SER A 65 -0.59 -7.98 -10.96
C SER A 65 -0.45 -8.92 -12.16
N HIS A 66 -0.77 -10.22 -12.03
CA HIS A 66 -0.76 -11.16 -13.16
C HIS A 66 -1.87 -10.83 -14.17
N GLU A 67 -3.04 -10.42 -13.68
CA GLU A 67 -4.18 -10.03 -14.52
C GLU A 67 -3.91 -8.73 -15.28
N LEU A 68 -3.38 -7.71 -14.61
CA LEU A 68 -2.94 -6.45 -15.23
C LEU A 68 -1.79 -6.65 -16.22
N LEU A 69 -0.84 -7.57 -15.95
CA LEU A 69 0.22 -7.92 -16.89
C LEU A 69 -0.33 -8.63 -18.12
N ALA A 70 -1.29 -9.55 -17.94
CA ALA A 70 -1.92 -10.24 -19.05
C ALA A 70 -2.68 -9.27 -19.96
N GLU A 71 -3.45 -8.35 -19.39
CA GLU A 71 -4.19 -7.33 -20.13
C GLU A 71 -3.24 -6.36 -20.86
N ALA A 72 -2.19 -5.88 -20.19
CA ALA A 72 -1.21 -5.00 -20.81
C ALA A 72 -0.44 -5.66 -21.98
N ILE A 73 -0.20 -6.98 -21.89
CA ILE A 73 0.44 -7.75 -22.97
C ILE A 73 -0.56 -8.02 -24.12
N ASP A 74 -1.84 -8.29 -23.84
CA ASP A 74 -2.86 -8.49 -24.87
C ASP A 74 -3.16 -7.20 -25.65
N ILE A 75 -3.17 -6.04 -24.98
CA ILE A 75 -3.38 -4.73 -25.64
C ILE A 75 -2.28 -4.47 -26.69
N SER A 76 -1.05 -4.95 -26.47
CA SER A 76 0.05 -4.77 -27.43
C SER A 76 -0.07 -5.58 -28.73
N PHE A 77 -1.01 -6.54 -28.82
CA PHE A 77 -1.24 -7.32 -30.05
C PHE A 77 -2.40 -6.79 -30.91
N GLU A 78 -3.29 -5.95 -30.37
CA GLU A 78 -4.43 -5.37 -31.11
C GLU A 78 -4.13 -4.00 -31.75
N GLU A 79 -3.01 -3.35 -31.43
CA GLU A 79 -2.55 -2.11 -32.08
C GLU A 79 -1.52 -2.31 -33.23
N MET A 80 -1.40 -3.53 -33.78
CA MET A 80 -0.60 -3.83 -35.00
C MET A 80 -1.48 -4.31 -36.15
#